data_AF-G4ZFD3-F1
#
_entry.id   AF-G4ZFD3-F1
#
_cell.length_a   1.000
_cell.length_b   1.000
_cell.length_c   1.000
_cell.angle_alpha   90.00
_cell.angle_beta   90.00
_cell.angle_gamma   90.00
#
_symmetry.space_group_name_H-M   'P 1'
#
loop_
_entity.id
_entity.type
_entity.pdbx_description
1 polymer ?
#
loop_
_entity_poly.entity_id
_entity_poly.type
_entity_poly.pdbx_seq_one_letter_code
_entity_poly.pdbx_strand_id
1 'polypeptide(L)'
;WCDCPSPCRVDSCRNSLMHLYCNINCCPNMRGLMRFVNHSCQPVAKFVEVANGRRTTVVVASPQDIHRGKEVIVDYDDLWFVCRCGPDGCRHRNIQDAQDP
;
A
#
# COMPACT_ATOMS: atom_id res chain seq x y z
N TRP A 1 15.84 -15.50 4.42
CA TRP A 1 14.54 -15.88 5.02
C TRP A 1 14.46 -15.17 6.36
N CYS A 2 13.30 -14.63 6.72
CA CYS A 2 13.14 -13.97 8.02
C CYS A 2 12.24 -14.85 8.88
N ASP A 3 12.75 -15.23 10.04
CA ASP A 3 12.05 -15.97 11.11
C ASP A 3 10.98 -15.08 11.76
N CYS A 4 10.00 -14.61 10.97
CA CYS A 4 8.82 -13.95 11.52
C CYS A 4 7.67 -14.99 11.59
N PRO A 5 7.00 -15.12 12.74
CA PRO A 5 5.85 -16.00 12.87
C PRO A 5 4.69 -15.50 12.00
N SER A 6 3.92 -16.43 11.44
CA SER A 6 2.68 -16.12 10.71
C SER A 6 1.49 -16.27 11.67
N PRO A 7 0.64 -15.23 11.84
CA PRO A 7 0.67 -13.93 11.18
C PRO A 7 1.72 -12.96 11.77
N CYS A 8 2.38 -12.16 10.91
CA CYS A 8 3.28 -11.10 11.36
C CYS A 8 2.48 -10.01 12.06
N ARG A 9 2.63 -9.90 13.38
CA ARG A 9 1.96 -8.90 14.19
C ARG A 9 2.88 -7.73 14.46
N VAL A 10 2.28 -6.57 14.74
CA VAL A 10 2.97 -5.45 15.36
C VAL A 10 3.69 -5.99 16.61
N ASP A 11 5.00 -5.76 16.71
CA ASP A 11 5.89 -6.23 17.79
C ASP A 11 6.34 -7.70 17.80
N SER A 12 5.98 -8.51 16.79
CA SER A 12 6.42 -9.91 16.72
C SER A 12 7.83 -10.11 16.16
N CYS A 13 8.48 -9.06 15.66
CA CYS A 13 9.84 -9.11 15.12
C CYS A 13 10.64 -7.90 15.64
N ARG A 14 11.95 -8.06 15.94
CA ARG A 14 12.78 -7.05 16.64
C ARG A 14 12.94 -5.69 15.92
N ASN A 15 12.34 -5.51 14.74
CA ASN A 15 12.31 -4.29 13.92
C ASN A 15 10.88 -3.75 13.70
N SER A 16 9.95 -4.09 14.60
CA SER A 16 8.55 -3.70 14.58
C SER A 16 8.32 -2.17 14.62
N LEU A 17 9.29 -1.43 15.15
CA LEU A 17 9.19 0.01 15.29
C LEU A 17 9.54 0.75 14.00
N MET A 18 8.70 0.66 12.95
CA MET A 18 8.27 1.78 12.08
C MET A 18 7.99 1.37 10.61
N HIS A 19 6.87 1.90 10.06
CA HIS A 19 6.61 2.19 8.63
C HIS A 19 5.88 1.14 7.79
N LEU A 20 4.73 0.75 8.35
CA LEU A 20 3.71 -0.21 7.89
C LEU A 20 4.22 -1.58 7.53
N TYR A 21 3.68 -2.53 8.28
CA TYR A 21 4.42 -3.73 8.57
C TYR A 21 4.77 -4.47 7.30
N CYS A 22 6.09 -4.59 7.15
CA CYS A 22 6.87 -5.12 6.04
C CYS A 22 7.11 -4.17 4.86
N ASN A 23 8.13 -3.32 5.03
CA ASN A 23 8.93 -2.72 3.96
C ASN A 23 10.34 -3.36 3.89
N ILE A 24 10.97 -3.25 2.72
CA ILE A 24 12.19 -3.88 2.20
C ILE A 24 13.29 -4.28 3.15
N ASN A 25 13.70 -3.52 4.15
CA ASN A 25 14.93 -3.96 4.84
C ASN A 25 14.67 -5.14 5.80
N CYS A 26 13.41 -5.59 5.91
CA CYS A 26 13.02 -6.86 6.51
C CYS A 26 13.00 -8.03 5.51
N CYS A 27 13.38 -7.77 4.26
CA CYS A 27 13.65 -8.75 3.20
C CYS A 27 14.35 -7.96 2.06
N PRO A 28 15.70 -7.95 1.97
CA PRO A 28 16.53 -6.95 1.26
C PRO A 28 16.30 -6.76 -0.26
N ASN A 29 15.15 -7.15 -0.81
CA ASN A 29 14.67 -6.98 -2.19
C ASN A 29 13.31 -6.24 -2.36
N MET A 30 12.56 -5.84 -1.32
CA MET A 30 11.23 -5.17 -1.46
C MET A 30 11.22 -3.64 -1.75
N ARG A 31 12.35 -2.99 -2.08
CA ARG A 31 12.53 -1.52 -2.14
C ARG A 31 12.18 -1.14 -3.55
N GLY A 32 11.18 -0.28 -3.66
CA GLY A 32 10.57 0.01 -4.95
C GLY A 32 9.47 -0.97 -5.36
N LEU A 33 9.05 -1.94 -4.53
CA LEU A 33 7.80 -2.67 -4.78
C LEU A 33 6.56 -1.77 -4.61
N MET A 34 6.69 -0.68 -3.85
CA MET A 34 5.66 0.35 -3.74
C MET A 34 5.26 0.95 -5.10
N ARG A 35 6.09 0.81 -6.14
CA ARG A 35 5.76 1.26 -7.52
C ARG A 35 4.69 0.42 -8.21
N PHE A 36 4.39 -0.76 -7.69
CA PHE A 36 3.42 -1.71 -8.26
C PHE A 36 2.09 -1.72 -7.52
N VAL A 37 1.92 -0.85 -6.54
CA VAL A 37 0.63 -0.69 -5.85
C VAL A 37 -0.34 -0.07 -6.84
N ASN A 38 -1.58 -0.57 -6.88
CA ASN A 38 -2.60 -0.07 -7.80
C ASN A 38 -3.57 0.89 -7.10
N HIS A 39 -4.27 1.68 -7.90
CA HIS A 39 -5.31 2.59 -7.45
C HIS A 39 -6.64 1.88 -7.21
N SER A 40 -7.32 2.26 -6.13
CA SER A 40 -8.76 2.02 -5.95
C SER A 40 -9.40 3.16 -5.16
N CYS A 41 -10.62 3.54 -5.56
CA CYS A 41 -11.47 4.47 -4.82
C CYS A 41 -12.02 3.88 -3.50
N GLN A 42 -11.89 2.56 -3.30
CA GLN A 42 -12.12 1.88 -2.03
C GLN A 42 -10.84 1.17 -1.62
N PRO A 43 -9.84 1.92 -1.13
CA PRO A 43 -8.53 1.38 -0.83
C PRO A 43 -8.56 0.57 0.46
N VAL A 44 -7.57 -0.32 0.61
CA VAL A 44 -7.30 -1.02 1.87
C VAL A 44 -6.06 -0.47 2.57
N ALA A 45 -5.30 0.39 1.88
CA ALA A 45 -4.14 1.06 2.41
C ALA A 45 -4.04 2.53 1.94
N LYS A 46 -3.19 3.34 2.56
CA LYS A 46 -2.95 4.74 2.17
C LYS A 46 -1.47 5.09 2.21
N PHE A 47 -1.03 6.07 1.43
CA PHE A 47 0.31 6.63 1.64
C PHE A 47 0.35 7.44 2.93
N VAL A 48 1.40 7.26 3.72
CA VAL A 48 1.64 8.04 4.94
C VAL A 48 3.07 8.54 4.92
N GLU A 49 3.22 9.84 5.07
CA GLU A 49 4.52 10.45 5.32
C GLU A 49 4.90 10.28 6.78
N VAL A 50 6.14 9.89 6.98
CA VAL A 50 6.61 9.46 8.29
C VAL A 50 8.07 9.87 8.49
N ALA A 51 8.35 10.42 9.67
CA ALA A 51 9.66 10.94 10.03
C ALA A 51 10.43 9.92 10.87
N ASN A 52 11.59 9.50 10.38
CA ASN A 52 12.57 8.68 11.08
C ASN A 52 13.83 9.51 11.38
N GLY A 53 13.81 10.21 12.52
CA GLY A 53 14.86 11.15 12.89
C GLY A 53 14.98 12.29 11.89
N ARG A 54 16.12 12.41 11.20
CA ARG A 54 16.36 13.43 10.16
C ARG A 54 15.88 13.01 8.76
N ARG A 55 15.30 11.81 8.62
CA ARG A 55 14.85 11.28 7.34
C ARG A 55 13.34 11.23 7.28
N THR A 56 12.77 11.85 6.27
CA THR A 56 11.35 11.73 5.94
C THR A 56 11.19 10.70 4.82
N THR A 57 10.19 9.82 4.94
CA THR A 57 9.89 8.81 3.91
C THR A 57 8.39 8.59 3.81
N VAL A 58 7.93 8.05 2.68
CA VAL A 58 6.53 7.71 2.44
C VAL A 58 6.37 6.20 2.43
N VAL A 59 5.33 5.72 3.10
CA VAL A 59 5.06 4.29 3.30
C VAL A 59 3.61 3.97 2.99
N VAL A 60 3.31 2.72 2.64
CA VAL A 60 1.95 2.28 2.32
C VAL A 60 1.31 1.63 3.53
N ALA A 61 0.12 2.12 3.89
CA ALA A 61 -0.44 1.98 5.21
C ALA A 61 -1.80 1.31 5.28
N SER A 62 -1.90 0.08 5.78
CA SER A 62 -3.18 -0.54 6.05
C SER A 62 -3.61 -0.38 7.53
N PRO A 63 -4.79 0.18 7.81
CA PRO A 63 -5.40 0.13 9.14
C PRO A 63 -6.05 -1.24 9.44
N GLN A 64 -6.15 -2.13 8.45
CA GLN A 64 -6.85 -3.41 8.53
C GLN A 64 -5.97 -4.58 8.12
N ASP A 65 -6.36 -5.80 8.51
CA ASP A 65 -5.62 -7.02 8.15
C ASP A 65 -5.76 -7.32 6.65
N ILE A 66 -4.62 -7.51 5.98
CA ILE A 66 -4.57 -7.92 4.57
C ILE A 66 -4.24 -9.42 4.51
N HIS A 67 -5.20 -10.20 4.01
CA HIS A 67 -5.05 -11.65 3.89
C HIS A 67 -4.11 -12.02 2.73
N ARG A 68 -3.43 -13.15 2.84
CA ARG A 68 -2.52 -13.64 1.79
C ARG A 68 -3.26 -13.76 0.45
N GLY A 69 -2.61 -13.27 -0.62
CA GLY A 69 -3.17 -13.29 -1.97
C GLY A 69 -4.17 -12.16 -2.26
N LYS A 70 -4.46 -11.29 -1.29
CA LYS A 70 -5.18 -10.04 -1.53
C LYS A 70 -4.22 -8.96 -2.01
N GLU A 71 -4.67 -8.21 -3.00
CA GLU A 71 -3.93 -7.09 -3.54
C GLU A 71 -3.90 -5.92 -2.56
N VAL A 72 -2.75 -5.26 -2.47
CA VAL A 72 -2.62 -3.99 -1.74
C VAL A 72 -2.98 -2.87 -2.72
N ILE A 73 -4.08 -2.19 -2.43
CA ILE A 73 -4.61 -1.08 -3.23
C ILE A 73 -4.69 0.18 -2.38
N VAL A 74 -4.32 1.30 -2.98
CA VAL A 74 -4.31 2.62 -2.34
C VAL A 74 -5.14 3.61 -3.14
N ASP A 75 -5.47 4.72 -2.51
CA ASP A 75 -6.08 5.83 -3.21
C ASP A 75 -5.00 6.74 -3.83
N TYR A 76 -5.18 7.11 -5.09
CA TYR A 76 -4.33 8.08 -5.78
C TYR A 76 -5.16 9.34 -5.92
N ASP A 77 -4.64 10.44 -5.39
CA ASP A 77 -5.34 11.73 -5.45
C ASP A 77 -5.38 12.26 -6.89
N ASP A 78 -4.32 12.04 -7.67
CA ASP A 78 -4.21 12.45 -9.07
C ASP A 78 -3.90 11.25 -9.98
N LEU A 79 -4.61 11.15 -11.09
CA LEU A 79 -4.61 10.00 -11.99
C LEU A 79 -4.25 10.43 -13.41
N TRP A 80 -3.23 9.76 -13.97
CA TRP A 80 -2.84 9.91 -15.38
C TRP A 80 -3.51 8.86 -16.30
N PHE A 81 -4.54 8.19 -15.80
CA PHE A 81 -5.30 7.16 -16.50
C PHE A 81 -6.76 7.17 -16.01
N VAL A 82 -7.66 6.59 -16.79
CA VAL A 82 -9.06 6.44 -16.38
C VAL A 82 -9.15 5.35 -15.30
N CYS A 83 -9.69 5.71 -14.14
CA CYS A 83 -9.88 4.78 -13.03
C CYS A 83 -10.90 3.69 -13.38
N ARG A 84 -10.46 2.43 -13.40
CA ARG A 84 -11.30 1.23 -13.65
C ARG A 84 -11.32 0.28 -12.45
N CYS A 85 -11.31 0.83 -11.24
CA CYS A 85 -11.10 0.05 -10.02
C CYS A 85 -12.20 -1.00 -9.75
N GLY A 86 -13.44 -0.79 -10.22
CA GLY A 86 -14.53 -1.78 -10.16
C GLY A 86 -15.59 -1.59 -9.05
N PRO A 87 -15.27 -1.11 -7.83
CA PRO A 87 -16.28 -0.89 -6.80
C PRO A 87 -17.39 0.09 -7.20
N ASP A 88 -18.61 -0.18 -6.70
CA ASP A 88 -19.80 0.66 -6.93
C ASP A 88 -19.62 2.12 -6.48
N GLY A 89 -18.82 2.33 -5.43
CA GLY A 89 -18.47 3.64 -4.89
C GLY A 89 -17.30 4.35 -5.58
N CYS A 90 -16.94 3.96 -6.81
CA CYS A 90 -15.88 4.60 -7.57
C CYS A 90 -16.19 6.09 -7.81
N ARG A 91 -15.27 6.99 -7.42
CA ARG A 91 -15.40 8.44 -7.67
C ARG A 91 -15.46 8.78 -9.16
N HIS A 92 -14.96 7.89 -10.00
CA HIS A 92 -14.84 8.05 -11.46
C HIS A 92 -15.82 7.16 -12.23
N ARG A 93 -16.87 6.63 -11.57
CA ARG A 93 -17.83 5.68 -12.17
C ARG A 93 -18.41 6.13 -13.52
N ASN A 94 -18.60 7.44 -13.70
CA ASN A 94 -19.23 8.00 -14.90
C ASN A 94 -18.31 8.13 -16.12
N ILE A 95 -17.00 7.86 -15.97
CA ILE A 95 -16.02 8.04 -17.04
C ILE A 95 -15.20 6.78 -17.32
N GLN A 96 -15.58 5.62 -16.76
CA GLN A 96 -14.78 4.39 -16.86
C GLN A 96 -14.68 3.81 -18.28
N ASP A 97 -15.62 4.18 -19.16
CA ASP A 97 -15.65 3.79 -20.58
C ASP A 97 -14.78 4.70 -21.48
N ALA A 98 -14.21 5.77 -20.93
CA ALA A 98 -13.31 6.64 -21.68
C ALA A 98 -11.98 5.94 -21.98
N GLN A 99 -11.30 6.39 -23.03
CA GLN A 99 -9.91 6.02 -23.30
C GLN A 99 -8.97 6.74 -22.35
N ASP A 100 -7.83 6.11 -22.05
CA ASP A 100 -6.77 6.77 -21.28
C ASP A 100 -6.18 7.94 -22.09
N PRO A 101 -5.76 9.04 -21.43
CA PRO A 101 -5.11 10.18 -22.08
C PRO A 101 -3.83 9.83 -22.84
#